data_AF-A0A1G7JPB8-F1
#
_entry.id   AF-A0A1G7JPB8-F1
#
_cell.length_a   1.000
_cell.length_b   1.000
_cell.length_c   1.000
_cell.angle_alpha   90.00
_cell.angle_beta   90.00
_cell.angle_gamma   90.00
#
_symmetry.space_group_name_H-M   'P 1'
#
loop_
_entity.id
_entity.type
_entity.pdbx_description
1 polymer ?
#
loop_
_entity_poly.entity_id
_entity_poly.type
_entity_poly.pdbx_seq_one_letter_code
_entity_poly.pdbx_strand_id
1 'polypeptide(L)'
;MTERDPDAADGGAGGALPTNAQVRVPVGLRQKIESRLGETEFDSVDEYAAFVLTAVLREIDERDDGDPRDGDAPADVGDDSVDGEAVQDRLESLGYL
;
A
#
# COMPACT_ATOMS: atom_id res chain seq x y z
N MET A 1 41.22 24.50 -40.21
CA MET A 1 40.37 23.30 -40.18
C MET A 1 40.87 22.44 -39.03
N THR A 2 40.36 22.68 -37.83
CA THR A 2 40.43 21.75 -36.71
C THR A 2 38.99 21.65 -36.25
N GLU A 3 38.37 20.53 -36.58
CA GLU A 3 36.99 20.21 -36.23
C GLU A 3 36.82 20.32 -34.72
N ARG A 4 35.77 21.03 -34.32
CA ARG A 4 35.37 21.16 -32.92
C ARG A 4 34.46 19.97 -32.66
N ASP A 5 34.96 18.98 -31.94
CA ASP A 5 34.16 17.88 -31.39
C ASP A 5 32.90 18.42 -30.70
N PRO A 6 31.70 17.99 -31.11
CA PRO A 6 30.48 18.18 -30.34
C PRO A 6 30.26 16.96 -29.45
N ASP A 7 31.21 16.68 -28.54
CA ASP A 7 31.06 15.62 -27.54
C ASP A 7 30.83 16.23 -26.16
N ALA A 8 29.60 16.70 -25.94
CA ALA A 8 29.08 17.06 -24.62
C ALA A 8 27.55 17.05 -24.66
N ALA A 9 26.97 15.91 -24.99
CA ALA A 9 25.54 15.66 -24.80
C ALA A 9 25.34 14.27 -24.19
N ASP A 10 25.89 14.05 -22.99
CA ASP A 10 25.44 12.97 -22.12
C ASP A 10 24.99 13.58 -20.78
N GLY A 11 23.93 14.39 -20.87
CA GLY A 11 23.17 14.86 -19.73
C GLY A 11 22.18 13.76 -19.34
N GLY A 12 22.58 12.96 -18.37
CA GLY A 12 21.87 11.83 -17.76
C GLY A 12 20.36 11.77 -18.04
N ALA A 13 19.98 10.74 -18.78
CA ALA A 13 18.62 10.22 -18.72
C ALA A 13 18.37 9.78 -17.27
N GLY A 14 17.70 10.63 -16.48
CA GLY A 14 17.05 10.26 -15.25
C GLY A 14 16.01 9.19 -15.58
N GLY A 15 16.44 7.93 -15.59
CA GLY A 15 15.58 6.80 -15.88
C GLY A 15 14.50 6.74 -14.82
N ALA A 16 13.27 7.11 -15.19
CA ALA A 16 12.10 6.80 -14.39
C ALA A 16 12.17 5.31 -14.05
N LEU A 17 12.28 4.99 -12.75
CA LEU A 17 12.18 3.62 -12.29
C LEU A 17 10.90 3.03 -12.90
N PRO A 18 10.95 1.82 -13.49
CA PRO A 18 9.76 1.23 -14.05
C PRO A 18 8.70 1.14 -12.93
N THR A 19 7.57 1.80 -13.13
CA THR A 19 6.44 1.81 -12.19
C THR A 19 5.64 0.52 -12.23
N ASN A 20 6.06 -0.44 -13.05
CA ASN A 20 5.40 -1.71 -13.29
C ASN A 20 6.41 -2.88 -13.30
N ALA A 21 6.05 -3.96 -12.60
CA ALA A 21 6.82 -5.20 -12.52
C ALA A 21 5.94 -6.41 -12.88
N GLN A 22 6.53 -7.46 -13.46
CA GLN A 22 5.82 -8.68 -13.87
C GLN A 22 6.29 -9.87 -13.04
N VAL A 23 5.34 -10.64 -12.50
CA VAL A 23 5.59 -11.87 -11.75
C VAL A 23 4.90 -13.04 -12.44
N ARG A 24 5.60 -14.18 -12.54
CA ARG A 24 5.02 -15.40 -13.11
C ARG A 24 4.33 -16.21 -12.02
N VAL A 25 3.06 -16.49 -12.22
CA VAL A 25 2.23 -17.31 -11.32
C VAL A 25 1.71 -18.55 -12.04
N PRO A 26 1.37 -19.63 -11.31
CA PRO A 26 0.71 -20.79 -11.89
C PRO A 26 -0.59 -20.40 -12.62
N VAL A 27 -0.85 -21.03 -13.76
CA VAL A 27 -2.04 -20.73 -14.59
C VAL A 27 -3.35 -20.89 -13.81
N GLY A 28 -3.44 -21.92 -12.95
CA GLY A 28 -4.62 -22.13 -12.10
C GLY A 28 -4.85 -21.01 -11.09
N LEU A 29 -3.80 -20.32 -10.63
CA LEU A 29 -3.94 -19.16 -9.75
C LEU A 29 -4.48 -17.95 -10.52
N ARG A 30 -3.95 -17.71 -11.73
CA ARG A 30 -4.46 -16.66 -12.63
C ARG A 30 -5.94 -16.84 -12.94
N GLN A 31 -6.38 -18.06 -13.27
CA GLN A 31 -7.79 -18.34 -13.54
C GLN A 31 -8.70 -18.08 -12.33
N LYS A 32 -8.22 -18.39 -11.11
CA LYS A 32 -8.97 -18.07 -9.89
C LYS A 32 -9.10 -16.56 -9.67
N ILE A 33 -8.04 -15.81 -9.97
CA ILE A 33 -8.05 -14.34 -9.92
C ILE A 33 -9.07 -13.80 -10.93
N GLU A 34 -9.01 -14.22 -12.19
CA GLU A 34 -9.93 -13.79 -13.24
C GLU A 34 -11.40 -14.14 -12.92
N SER A 35 -11.64 -15.33 -12.35
CA SER A 35 -12.99 -15.73 -11.93
C SER A 35 -13.55 -14.86 -10.82
N ARG A 36 -12.72 -14.44 -9.87
CA ARG A 36 -13.14 -13.57 -8.76
C ARG A 36 -13.28 -12.12 -9.18
N LEU A 37 -12.52 -11.68 -10.17
CA LEU A 37 -12.54 -10.30 -10.65
C LEU A 37 -13.97 -9.87 -11.03
N GLY A 38 -14.73 -10.75 -11.70
CA GLY A 38 -16.12 -10.47 -12.10
C GLY A 38 -17.11 -10.29 -10.94
N GLU A 39 -16.71 -10.63 -9.72
CA GLU A 39 -17.51 -10.46 -8.49
C GLU A 39 -17.03 -9.25 -7.65
N THR A 40 -16.02 -8.51 -8.13
CA THR A 40 -15.39 -7.39 -7.41
C THR A 40 -15.57 -6.07 -8.15
N GLU A 41 -15.21 -4.97 -7.49
CA GLU A 41 -15.23 -3.62 -8.04
C GLU A 41 -14.04 -3.26 -8.93
N PHE A 42 -13.06 -4.17 -9.07
CA PHE A 42 -11.84 -3.90 -9.81
C PHE A 42 -12.02 -4.14 -11.32
N ASP A 43 -11.42 -3.25 -12.11
CA ASP A 43 -11.54 -3.28 -13.57
C ASP A 43 -10.48 -4.17 -14.24
N SER A 44 -9.44 -4.58 -13.49
CA SER A 44 -8.33 -5.37 -14.03
C SER A 44 -7.74 -6.38 -13.05
N VAL A 45 -7.14 -7.43 -13.63
CA VAL A 45 -6.40 -8.45 -12.88
C VAL A 45 -5.22 -7.84 -12.13
N ASP A 46 -4.52 -6.89 -12.74
CA ASP A 46 -3.35 -6.23 -12.14
C ASP A 46 -3.74 -5.44 -10.89
N GLU A 47 -4.83 -4.68 -10.96
CA GLU A 47 -5.35 -3.89 -9.85
C GLU A 47 -5.82 -4.78 -8.69
N TYR A 48 -6.62 -5.81 -8.99
CA TYR A 48 -7.05 -6.78 -7.97
C TYR A 48 -5.85 -7.50 -7.33
N ALA A 49 -4.87 -7.92 -8.14
CA ALA A 49 -3.67 -8.56 -7.64
C ALA A 49 -2.84 -7.63 -6.75
N ALA A 50 -2.68 -6.36 -7.15
CA ALA A 50 -1.98 -5.36 -6.35
C ALA A 50 -2.67 -5.13 -5.00
N PHE A 51 -4.00 -5.02 -4.99
CA PHE A 51 -4.78 -4.86 -3.76
C PHE A 51 -4.60 -6.06 -2.82
N VAL A 52 -4.80 -7.28 -3.33
CA VAL A 52 -4.69 -8.50 -2.52
C VAL A 52 -3.28 -8.70 -1.99
N LEU A 53 -2.25 -8.49 -2.81
CA LEU A 53 -0.86 -8.64 -2.37
C LEU A 53 -0.49 -7.58 -1.32
N THR A 54 -0.94 -6.34 -1.48
CA THR A 54 -0.71 -5.27 -0.49
C THR A 54 -1.37 -5.62 0.85
N ALA A 55 -2.61 -6.11 0.84
CA ALA A 55 -3.31 -6.51 2.04
C ALA A 55 -2.59 -7.68 2.76
N VAL A 56 -2.11 -8.67 2.00
CA VAL A 56 -1.37 -9.80 2.56
C VAL A 56 -0.02 -9.37 3.15
N LEU A 57 0.72 -8.49 2.47
CA LEU A 57 2.00 -7.98 2.99
C LEU A 57 1.80 -7.20 4.28
N ARG A 58 0.81 -6.30 4.32
CA ARG A 58 0.46 -5.56 5.53
C ARG A 58 0.12 -6.49 6.70
N GLU A 59 -0.66 -7.54 6.47
CA GLU A 59 -1.00 -8.52 7.50
C GLU A 59 0.24 -9.31 7.99
N ILE A 60 1.21 -9.57 7.11
CA ILE A 60 2.47 -10.21 7.49
C ILE A 60 3.31 -9.25 8.34
N ASP A 61 3.46 -7.99 7.91
CA ASP A 61 4.19 -6.96 8.65
C ASP A 61 3.57 -6.76 10.04
N GLU A 62 2.24 -6.60 10.13
CA GLU A 62 1.51 -6.48 11.41
C GLU A 62 1.68 -7.68 12.35
N ARG A 63 1.95 -8.88 11.82
CA ARG A 63 2.22 -10.10 12.60
C ARG A 63 3.69 -10.21 13.03
N ASP A 64 4.61 -9.78 12.18
CA ASP A 64 6.06 -9.80 12.45
C ASP A 64 6.48 -8.63 13.38
N ASP A 65 5.79 -7.49 13.30
CA ASP A 65 5.93 -6.31 14.17
C ASP A 65 5.21 -6.45 15.53
N GLY A 66 4.83 -7.68 15.91
CA GLY A 66 4.41 -8.04 17.27
C GLY A 66 5.50 -7.90 18.34
N ASP A 67 6.68 -7.37 17.99
CA ASP A 67 7.62 -6.73 18.92
C ASP A 67 7.41 -5.22 18.78
N PRO A 68 6.90 -4.49 19.81
CA PRO A 68 6.56 -3.08 19.69
C PRO A 68 7.85 -2.27 19.47
N ARG A 69 8.18 -2.02 18.21
CA ARG A 69 9.11 -0.98 17.82
C ARG A 69 8.27 0.20 17.39
N ASP A 70 8.06 1.07 18.37
CA ASP A 70 7.76 2.47 18.14
C ASP A 70 8.60 3.01 16.97
N GLY A 71 7.94 3.35 15.86
CA GLY A 71 8.57 4.14 14.80
C GLY A 71 8.51 3.49 13.43
N ASP A 72 7.32 3.50 12.83
CA ASP A 72 7.08 4.05 11.48
C ASP A 72 5.61 3.76 11.09
N ALA A 73 4.68 4.42 11.78
CA ALA A 73 3.32 4.55 11.28
C ALA A 73 3.29 5.73 10.28
N PRO A 74 2.77 5.57 9.05
CA PRO A 74 2.42 6.74 8.24
C PRO A 74 1.35 7.52 9.00
N ALA A 75 1.69 8.77 9.32
CA ALA A 75 0.83 9.73 9.99
C ALA A 75 -0.40 10.08 9.12
N ASP A 76 -1.41 9.21 9.13
CA ASP A 76 -2.77 9.50 8.67
C ASP A 76 -3.78 8.56 9.36
N VAL A 77 -3.72 8.52 10.69
CA VAL A 77 -4.87 8.08 11.50
C VAL A 77 -5.26 9.32 12.29
N GLY A 78 -6.37 9.93 11.87
CA GLY A 78 -7.03 10.95 12.64
C GLY A 78 -7.14 10.49 14.09
N ASP A 79 -6.67 11.35 14.97
CA ASP A 79 -6.79 11.29 16.42
C ASP A 79 -8.24 11.01 16.85
N ASP A 80 -8.61 9.73 16.88
CA ASP A 80 -9.80 9.21 17.56
C ASP A 80 -9.39 8.54 18.87
N SER A 81 -8.35 9.09 19.52
CA SER A 81 -8.20 8.96 20.96
C SER A 81 -9.22 9.90 21.62
N VAL A 82 -10.51 9.68 21.38
CA VAL A 82 -11.52 10.21 22.29
C VAL A 82 -11.29 9.51 23.61
N ASP A 83 -10.62 10.22 24.52
CA ASP A 83 -10.34 9.79 25.89
C ASP A 83 -11.53 9.00 26.43
N GLY A 84 -11.38 7.67 26.58
CA GLY A 84 -12.48 6.80 26.98
C GLY A 84 -13.12 7.24 28.31
N GLU A 85 -12.36 7.94 29.13
CA GLU A 85 -12.78 8.57 30.37
C GLU A 85 -13.79 9.71 30.15
N ALA A 86 -13.60 10.54 29.11
CA ALA A 86 -14.54 11.61 28.75
C ALA A 86 -15.87 11.07 28.19
N VAL A 87 -15.83 9.92 27.50
CA VAL A 87 -17.04 9.21 27.04
C VAL A 87 -17.78 8.59 28.23
N GLN A 88 -17.04 8.01 29.18
CA GLN A 88 -17.61 7.40 30.39
C GLN A 88 -18.35 8.43 31.25
N ASP A 89 -17.73 9.58 31.54
CA ASP A 89 -18.35 10.69 32.29
C ASP A 89 -19.65 11.18 31.63
N ARG A 90 -19.66 11.24 30.29
CA ARG A 90 -20.85 11.64 29.52
C ARG A 90 -21.97 10.60 29.60
N LEU A 91 -21.64 9.30 29.61
CA LEU A 91 -22.63 8.23 29.73
C LEU A 91 -23.22 8.15 31.14
N GLU A 92 -22.42 8.36 32.18
CA GLU A 92 -22.87 8.40 33.57
C GLU A 92 -23.80 9.59 33.82
N SER A 93 -23.47 10.78 33.29
CA SER A 93 -24.33 11.96 33.37
C SER A 93 -25.69 11.81 32.66
N LEU A 94 -25.77 10.92 31.66
CA LEU A 94 -27.00 10.63 30.92
C LEU A 94 -27.77 9.42 31.48
N GLY A 95 -27.23 8.74 32.50
CA GLY A 95 -27.87 7.62 33.19
C GLY A 95 -27.88 6.30 32.42
N TYR A 96 -26.90 6.11 31.52
CA TYR A 96 -26.75 4.87 30.75
C TYR A 96 -25.85 3.83 31.44
N LEU A 97 -25.22 4.20 32.57
CA LEU A 97 -24.42 3.34 33.45
C LEU A 97 -25.14 3.10 34.78
#